data_AF-A0A377BBA7-F1
#
_entry.id   AF-A0A377BBA7-F1
#
_cell.length_a   1.000
_cell.length_b   1.000
_cell.length_c   1.000
_cell.angle_alpha   90.00
_cell.angle_beta   90.00
_cell.angle_gamma   90.00
#
_symmetry.space_group_name_H-M   'P 1'
#
loop_
_entity.id
_entity.type
_entity.pdbx_description
1 polymer ?
#
loop_
_entity_poly.entity_id
_entity_poly.type
_entity_poly.pdbx_seq_one_letter_code
_entity_poly.pdbx_strand_id
1 'polypeptide(L)'
;MSNKPFHYQAPFPLKKDDTEYYLLTSEHVSVSEFEGQEILKVAPEALTLLARQAFHDASFMLRPAHQQQVADILRDPEASENDKYVALQFLRNSDIAAKGVLPTVRIPAPRLLLVKKGSVYGPVVVMKRRWRAVSITLISKIICATRKTRRWICIKK
;
A
#
# COMPACT_ATOMS: atom_id res chain seq x y z
N MET A 1 47.72 0.60 12.42
CA MET A 1 46.39 0.86 11.81
C MET A 1 45.32 0.30 12.73
N SER A 2 44.20 0.99 12.93
CA SER A 2 43.12 0.56 13.83
C SER A 2 42.51 -0.77 13.33
N ASN A 3 42.65 -1.84 14.11
CA ASN A 3 42.27 -3.22 13.76
C ASN A 3 40.77 -3.51 14.00
N LYS A 4 39.90 -2.50 13.91
CA LYS A 4 38.46 -2.68 14.18
C LYS A 4 37.79 -3.35 12.98
N PRO A 5 37.03 -4.43 13.17
CA PRO A 5 36.28 -5.08 12.09
C PRO A 5 35.20 -4.14 11.53
N PHE A 6 35.00 -4.19 10.23
CA PHE A 6 33.94 -3.43 9.56
C PHE A 6 32.57 -4.03 9.89
N HIS A 7 31.65 -3.20 10.37
CA HIS A 7 30.26 -3.56 10.61
C HIS A 7 29.36 -2.73 9.69
N TYR A 8 28.66 -3.40 8.78
CA TYR A 8 27.67 -2.75 7.93
C TYR A 8 26.40 -2.46 8.74
N GLN A 9 25.93 -1.21 8.69
CA GLN A 9 24.64 -0.80 9.22
C GLN A 9 23.81 -0.17 8.10
N ALA A 10 22.60 -0.67 7.89
CA ALA A 10 21.68 -0.07 6.94
C ALA A 10 21.26 1.33 7.42
N PRO A 11 21.30 2.37 6.56
CA PRO A 11 20.92 3.74 6.95
C PRO A 11 19.46 3.87 7.42
N PHE A 12 18.57 3.01 6.90
CA PHE A 12 17.15 3.02 7.19
C PHE A 12 16.67 1.62 7.60
N PRO A 13 16.84 1.23 8.88
CA PRO A 13 16.33 -0.03 9.38
C PRO A 13 14.79 -0.04 9.31
N LEU A 14 14.21 -1.11 8.77
CA LEU A 14 12.77 -1.25 8.65
C LEU A 14 12.16 -1.62 10.01
N LYS A 15 11.08 -0.94 10.39
CA LYS A 15 10.23 -1.35 11.51
C LYS A 15 9.32 -2.50 11.11
N LYS A 16 8.74 -3.15 12.11
CA LYS A 16 7.67 -4.13 11.92
C LYS A 16 6.52 -3.52 11.11
N ASP A 17 5.98 -4.27 10.17
CA ASP A 17 4.81 -3.86 9.39
C ASP A 17 3.53 -4.34 10.10
N ASP A 18 2.76 -3.39 10.62
CA ASP A 18 1.46 -3.64 11.25
C ASP A 18 0.28 -3.39 10.28
N THR A 19 0.58 -3.29 8.99
CA THR A 19 -0.42 -3.04 7.96
C THR A 19 -1.27 -4.28 7.69
N GLU A 20 -2.59 -4.09 7.67
CA GLU A 20 -3.50 -5.13 7.20
C GLU A 20 -3.56 -5.19 5.67
N TYR A 21 -3.53 -6.40 5.13
CA TYR A 21 -3.66 -6.67 3.70
C TYR A 21 -4.88 -7.54 3.44
N TYR A 22 -5.46 -7.40 2.24
CA TYR A 22 -6.45 -8.34 1.74
C TYR A 22 -5.96 -8.98 0.45
N LEU A 23 -6.32 -10.25 0.25
CA LEU A 23 -6.03 -11.01 -0.95
C LEU A 23 -6.83 -10.42 -2.11
N LEU A 24 -6.13 -9.92 -3.13
CA LEU A 24 -6.75 -9.44 -4.37
C LEU A 24 -6.96 -10.60 -5.36
N THR A 25 -5.91 -11.39 -5.58
CA THR A 25 -5.97 -12.61 -6.39
C THR A 25 -4.78 -13.52 -6.07
N SER A 26 -4.97 -14.81 -6.28
CA SER A 26 -3.90 -15.83 -6.32
C SER A 26 -3.52 -16.21 -7.76
N GLU A 27 -4.20 -15.66 -8.76
CA GLU A 27 -3.89 -15.85 -10.16
C GLU A 27 -2.64 -15.05 -10.55
N HIS A 28 -1.98 -15.43 -11.66
CA HIS A 28 -0.82 -14.74 -12.23
C HIS A 28 0.47 -14.78 -11.37
N VAL A 29 0.48 -15.58 -10.32
CA VAL A 29 1.65 -15.86 -9.48
C VAL A 29 1.91 -17.36 -9.44
N SER A 30 3.17 -17.76 -9.59
CA SER A 30 3.58 -19.16 -9.46
C SER A 30 5.01 -19.26 -8.95
N VAL A 31 5.34 -20.42 -8.42
CA VAL A 31 6.71 -20.76 -8.02
C VAL A 31 7.31 -21.65 -9.11
N SER A 32 8.57 -21.45 -9.42
CA SER A 32 9.33 -22.34 -10.28
C SER A 32 10.77 -22.42 -9.81
N GLU A 33 11.55 -23.35 -10.34
CA GLU A 33 12.96 -23.47 -10.00
C GLU A 33 13.86 -22.88 -11.09
N PHE A 34 14.96 -22.27 -10.67
CA PHE A 34 16.06 -21.84 -11.52
C PHE A 34 17.36 -22.11 -10.78
N GLU A 35 18.26 -22.89 -11.40
CA GLU A 35 19.56 -23.30 -10.81
C GLU A 35 19.43 -23.92 -9.40
N GLY A 36 18.38 -24.72 -9.18
CA GLY A 36 18.11 -25.37 -7.90
C GLY A 36 17.58 -24.43 -6.81
N GLN A 37 17.21 -23.20 -7.15
CA GLN A 37 16.56 -22.26 -6.24
C GLN A 37 15.12 -21.95 -6.66
N GLU A 38 14.24 -21.83 -5.67
CA GLU A 38 12.87 -21.38 -5.88
C GLU A 38 12.84 -19.90 -6.27
N ILE A 39 12.16 -19.60 -7.37
CA ILE A 39 11.90 -18.26 -7.88
C ILE A 39 10.40 -18.02 -7.98
N LEU A 40 9.98 -16.81 -7.61
CA LEU A 40 8.60 -16.35 -7.78
C LEU A 40 8.43 -15.76 -9.20
N LYS A 41 7.56 -16.39 -10.00
CA LYS A 41 7.10 -15.87 -11.28
C LYS A 41 5.85 -15.04 -11.05
N VAL A 42 5.89 -13.79 -11.53
CA VAL A 42 4.77 -12.85 -11.48
C VAL A 42 4.49 -12.38 -12.89
N ALA A 43 3.29 -12.64 -13.39
CA ALA A 43 2.89 -12.20 -14.72
C ALA A 43 2.60 -10.68 -14.74
N PRO A 44 2.84 -9.97 -15.86
CA PRO A 44 2.57 -8.54 -15.98
C PRO A 44 1.11 -8.15 -15.67
N GLU A 45 0.16 -9.06 -15.90
CA GLU A 45 -1.26 -8.89 -15.62
C GLU A 45 -1.51 -8.72 -14.13
N ALA A 46 -0.75 -9.42 -13.27
CA ALA A 46 -0.81 -9.25 -11.81
C ALA A 46 -0.50 -7.81 -11.40
N LEU A 47 0.51 -7.21 -12.05
CA LEU A 47 0.97 -5.85 -11.77
C LEU A 47 -0.08 -4.82 -12.20
N THR A 48 -0.69 -5.05 -13.37
CA THR A 48 -1.75 -4.21 -13.90
C THR A 48 -2.99 -4.24 -13.00
N LEU A 49 -3.40 -5.45 -12.59
CA LEU A 49 -4.53 -5.64 -11.68
C LEU A 49 -4.28 -4.98 -10.33
N LEU A 50 -3.09 -5.18 -9.75
CA LEU A 50 -2.69 -4.57 -8.49
C LEU A 50 -2.73 -3.05 -8.57
N ALA A 51 -2.10 -2.46 -9.59
CA ALA A 51 -2.06 -1.01 -9.76
C ALA A 51 -3.47 -0.43 -9.93
N ARG A 52 -4.31 -1.06 -10.76
CA ARG A 52 -5.71 -0.64 -10.96
C ARG A 52 -6.48 -0.62 -9.64
N GLN A 53 -6.40 -1.69 -8.86
CA GLN A 53 -7.09 -1.77 -7.57
C GLN A 53 -6.53 -0.77 -6.56
N ALA A 54 -5.21 -0.64 -6.47
CA ALA A 54 -4.57 0.28 -5.53
C ALA A 54 -4.93 1.75 -5.80
N PHE A 55 -4.95 2.17 -7.08
CA PHE A 55 -5.37 3.53 -7.43
C PHE A 55 -6.85 3.77 -7.21
N HIS A 56 -7.69 2.76 -7.44
CA HIS A 56 -9.11 2.83 -7.10
C HIS A 56 -9.27 3.06 -5.59
N ASP A 57 -8.74 2.15 -4.76
CA ASP A 57 -8.91 2.23 -3.31
C ASP A 57 -8.32 3.52 -2.73
N ALA A 58 -7.16 3.97 -3.22
CA ALA A 58 -6.55 5.22 -2.77
C ALA A 58 -7.38 6.48 -3.13
N SER A 59 -8.22 6.42 -4.16
CA SER A 59 -9.08 7.54 -4.57
C SER A 59 -10.37 7.63 -3.74
N PHE A 60 -10.89 6.48 -3.31
CA PHE A 60 -12.19 6.38 -2.64
C PHE A 60 -12.12 6.09 -1.14
N MET A 61 -10.98 5.62 -0.65
CA MET A 61 -10.82 5.16 0.72
C MET A 61 -9.59 5.76 1.38
N LEU A 62 -9.74 6.13 2.65
CA LEU A 62 -8.64 6.60 3.50
C LEU A 62 -8.31 5.56 4.57
N ARG A 63 -7.15 5.71 5.19
CA ARG A 63 -6.72 4.81 6.27
C ARG A 63 -7.60 4.99 7.51
N PRO A 64 -7.97 3.91 8.21
CA PRO A 64 -8.76 4.01 9.44
C PRO A 64 -8.11 4.91 10.50
N ALA A 65 -6.78 4.85 10.65
CA ALA A 65 -6.05 5.70 11.59
C ALA A 65 -6.22 7.20 11.30
N HIS A 66 -6.24 7.59 10.02
CA HIS A 66 -6.49 8.99 9.65
C HIS A 66 -7.95 9.39 9.91
N GLN A 67 -8.91 8.53 9.57
CA GLN A 67 -10.32 8.78 9.85
C GLN A 67 -10.58 8.92 11.36
N GLN A 68 -9.90 8.13 12.18
CA GLN A 68 -9.99 8.23 13.64
C GLN A 68 -9.47 9.58 14.12
N GLN A 69 -8.31 10.04 13.62
CA GLN A 69 -7.77 11.36 13.95
C GLN A 69 -8.76 12.49 13.62
N VAL A 70 -9.43 12.42 12.46
CA VAL A 70 -10.45 13.42 12.09
C VAL A 70 -11.68 13.31 12.99
N ALA A 71 -12.09 12.10 13.36
CA ALA A 71 -13.21 11.90 14.27
C ALA A 71 -12.91 12.38 15.70
N ASP A 72 -11.66 12.30 16.14
CA ASP A 72 -11.24 12.73 17.48
C ASP A 72 -11.38 14.27 17.65
N ILE A 73 -11.23 15.05 16.56
CA ILE A 73 -11.49 16.51 16.56
C ILE A 73 -12.90 16.83 17.06
N LEU A 74 -13.89 15.99 16.75
CA LEU A 74 -15.28 16.22 17.17
C LEU A 74 -15.47 16.08 18.69
N ARG A 75 -14.55 15.42 19.38
CA ARG A 75 -14.59 15.17 20.83
C ARG A 75 -13.60 16.04 21.60
N ASP A 76 -12.75 16.76 20.89
CA ASP A 76 -11.74 17.61 21.49
C ASP A 76 -12.39 18.88 22.07
N PRO A 77 -12.31 19.12 23.40
CA PRO A 77 -12.84 20.33 24.01
C PRO A 77 -12.08 21.60 23.60
N GLU A 78 -10.84 21.49 23.13
CA GLU A 78 -10.02 22.62 22.67
C GLU A 78 -10.26 22.97 21.20
N ALA A 79 -10.92 22.10 20.43
CA ALA A 79 -11.21 22.34 19.03
C ALA A 79 -12.27 23.44 18.85
N SER A 80 -12.01 24.36 17.92
CA SER A 80 -12.98 25.39 17.57
C SER A 80 -14.21 24.80 16.89
N GLU A 81 -15.33 25.53 16.89
CA GLU A 81 -16.53 25.10 16.18
C GLU A 81 -16.30 24.96 14.67
N ASN A 82 -15.38 25.75 14.10
CA ASN A 82 -14.98 25.61 12.70
C ASN A 82 -14.21 24.32 12.45
N ASP A 83 -13.30 23.92 13.35
CA ASP A 83 -12.55 22.67 13.22
C ASP A 83 -13.51 21.47 13.25
N LYS A 84 -14.46 21.49 14.20
CA LYS A 84 -15.51 20.46 14.29
C LYS A 84 -16.39 20.42 13.05
N TYR A 85 -16.78 21.59 12.52
CA TYR A 85 -17.56 21.69 11.30
C TYR A 85 -16.82 21.09 10.10
N VAL A 86 -15.56 21.46 9.90
CA VAL A 86 -14.72 20.95 8.81
C VAL A 86 -14.51 19.43 8.94
N ALA A 87 -14.20 18.95 10.15
CA ALA A 87 -14.03 17.52 10.42
C ALA A 87 -15.30 16.72 10.07
N LEU A 88 -16.48 17.23 10.46
CA LEU A 88 -17.75 16.59 10.14
C LEU A 88 -17.99 16.51 8.62
N GLN A 89 -17.71 17.59 7.87
CA GLN A 89 -17.86 17.57 6.42
C GLN A 89 -16.88 16.59 5.75
N PHE A 90 -15.66 16.51 6.27
CA PHE A 90 -14.64 15.59 5.76
C PHE A 90 -15.03 14.11 5.95
N LEU A 91 -15.59 13.78 7.12
CA LEU A 91 -16.12 12.44 7.41
C LEU A 91 -17.32 12.09 6.54
N ARG A 92 -18.24 13.04 6.31
CA ARG A 92 -19.39 12.85 5.41
C ARG A 92 -18.95 12.65 3.95
N ASN A 93 -17.99 13.45 3.49
CA ASN A 93 -17.39 13.27 2.17
C ASN A 93 -16.75 11.88 2.04
N SER A 94 -16.08 11.41 3.10
CA SER A 94 -15.48 10.08 3.13
C SER A 94 -16.51 8.94 3.07
N ASP A 95 -17.67 9.06 3.74
CA ASP A 95 -18.77 8.08 3.62
C ASP A 95 -19.30 8.01 2.18
N ILE A 96 -19.51 9.16 1.55
CA ILE A 96 -20.00 9.23 0.17
C ILE A 96 -18.96 8.66 -0.79
N ALA A 97 -17.69 9.00 -0.62
CA ALA A 97 -16.60 8.51 -1.47
C ALA A 97 -16.42 6.98 -1.36
N ALA A 98 -16.59 6.41 -0.16
CA ALA A 98 -16.50 4.96 0.06
C ALA A 98 -17.59 4.14 -0.69
N LYS A 99 -18.59 4.80 -1.29
CA LYS A 99 -19.60 4.17 -2.17
C LYS A 99 -19.08 3.96 -3.60
N GLY A 100 -17.93 4.53 -3.96
CA GLY A 100 -17.22 4.26 -5.22
C GLY A 100 -17.71 5.04 -6.44
N VAL A 101 -18.62 6.01 -6.26
CA VAL A 101 -19.15 6.83 -7.38
C VAL A 101 -18.36 8.12 -7.56
N LEU A 102 -18.15 8.86 -6.47
CA LEU A 102 -17.40 10.13 -6.48
C LEU A 102 -16.11 9.96 -5.66
N PRO A 103 -14.93 10.34 -6.18
CA PRO A 103 -13.69 10.24 -5.43
C PRO A 103 -13.65 11.25 -4.28
N THR A 104 -12.80 11.00 -3.29
CA THR A 104 -12.64 11.87 -2.11
C THR A 104 -12.26 13.30 -2.48
N VAL A 105 -11.47 13.45 -3.56
CA VAL A 105 -10.99 14.74 -4.08
C VAL A 105 -11.27 14.80 -5.58
N ARG A 106 -11.72 15.96 -6.06
CA ARG A 106 -12.03 16.21 -7.48
C ARG A 106 -10.81 16.10 -8.39
N ILE A 107 -9.67 16.61 -7.94
CA ILE A 107 -8.43 16.60 -8.72
C ILE A 107 -7.66 15.32 -8.35
N PRO A 108 -7.48 14.37 -9.30
CA PRO A 108 -6.66 13.21 -9.03
C PRO A 108 -5.20 13.64 -8.85
N ALA A 109 -4.57 13.19 -7.77
CA ALA A 109 -3.15 13.41 -7.54
C ALA A 109 -2.30 12.68 -8.61
N PRO A 110 -1.07 13.16 -8.88
CA PRO A 110 -0.12 12.44 -9.72
C PRO A 110 0.04 10.98 -9.26
N ARG A 111 0.02 10.06 -10.22
CA ARG A 111 0.15 8.62 -9.95
C ARG A 111 1.62 8.27 -9.73
N LEU A 112 2.02 8.09 -8.48
CA LEU A 112 3.37 7.66 -8.11
C LEU A 112 3.35 6.19 -7.66
N LEU A 113 4.29 5.40 -8.19
CA LEU A 113 4.50 4.01 -7.80
C LEU A 113 5.93 3.85 -7.27
N LEU A 114 6.05 3.48 -5.99
CA LEU A 114 7.31 3.03 -5.41
C LEU A 114 7.31 1.51 -5.35
N VAL A 115 8.44 0.94 -5.72
CA VAL A 115 8.55 -0.45 -6.12
C VAL A 115 9.85 -1.02 -5.56
N LYS A 116 9.79 -2.18 -4.90
CA LYS A 116 10.99 -2.87 -4.38
C LYS A 116 10.99 -4.33 -4.80
N LYS A 117 11.92 -4.70 -5.68
CA LYS A 117 12.10 -6.09 -6.12
C LYS A 117 12.98 -6.83 -5.16
N GLY A 118 12.40 -7.84 -4.52
CA GLY A 118 13.18 -8.87 -3.84
C GLY A 118 14.02 -9.58 -4.90
N SER A 119 15.34 -9.52 -4.75
CA SER A 119 16.25 -10.40 -5.46
C SER A 119 16.76 -11.41 -4.47
N VAL A 120 16.61 -12.69 -4.78
CA VAL A 120 17.32 -13.76 -4.06
C VAL A 120 18.82 -13.69 -4.40
N TYR A 121 19.17 -13.16 -5.58
CA TYR A 121 20.54 -12.99 -6.06
C TYR A 121 20.87 -11.51 -6.34
N GLY A 122 21.24 -10.74 -5.31
CA GLY A 122 21.89 -9.42 -5.48
C GLY A 122 21.28 -8.48 -6.54
N PRO A 123 22.02 -7.46 -7.03
CA PRO A 123 21.57 -6.68 -8.18
C PRO A 123 21.57 -7.56 -9.43
N VAL A 124 20.38 -7.84 -9.96
CA VAL A 124 20.18 -8.62 -11.19
C VAL A 124 20.96 -7.97 -12.33
N VAL A 125 21.96 -8.68 -12.86
CA VAL A 125 22.56 -8.35 -14.16
C VAL A 125 21.46 -8.51 -15.20
N VAL A 126 21.00 -7.37 -15.71
CA VAL A 126 19.93 -7.27 -16.71
C VAL A 126 20.42 -7.91 -18.02
N MET A 127 19.98 -9.13 -18.31
CA MET A 127 19.95 -9.59 -19.70
C MET A 127 18.91 -8.76 -20.47
N LYS A 128 19.43 -7.91 -21.35
CA LYS A 128 18.77 -6.98 -22.30
C LYS A 128 17.38 -7.43 -22.80
N ARG A 129 16.31 -6.73 -22.37
CA ARG A 129 15.34 -6.00 -23.22
C ARG A 129 14.41 -5.10 -22.38
N ARG A 130 14.97 -3.97 -21.96
CA ARG A 130 14.37 -2.64 -21.75
C ARG A 130 12.83 -2.53 -21.68
N TRP A 131 12.23 -2.76 -20.51
CA TRP A 131 11.00 -2.08 -20.04
C TRP A 131 11.16 -1.74 -18.55
N ARG A 132 10.84 -0.49 -18.19
CA ARG A 132 11.22 0.14 -16.92
C ARG A 132 10.26 -0.23 -15.77
N ALA A 133 10.88 -0.75 -14.71
CA ALA A 133 10.53 -0.65 -13.28
C ALA A 133 9.10 -1.03 -12.80
N VAL A 134 8.93 -2.26 -12.29
CA VAL A 134 7.84 -2.66 -11.39
C VAL A 134 8.31 -3.68 -10.36
N SER A 135 7.81 -3.62 -9.11
CA SER A 135 7.94 -4.66 -8.10
C SER A 135 7.21 -4.45 -6.77
N ILE A 136 6.73 -5.58 -6.26
CA ILE A 136 5.77 -5.82 -5.18
C ILE A 136 6.48 -6.49 -4.00
N THR A 137 6.08 -6.17 -2.78
CA THR A 137 6.61 -6.77 -1.54
C THR A 137 5.97 -8.14 -1.28
N LEU A 138 6.80 -9.15 -0.99
CA LEU A 138 6.40 -10.51 -0.62
C LEU A 138 5.82 -10.54 0.80
N ILE A 139 4.56 -10.96 0.93
CA ILE A 139 3.97 -11.48 2.17
C ILE A 139 4.06 -13.01 2.08
N SER A 140 4.35 -13.69 3.18
CA SER A 140 4.70 -15.12 3.29
C SER A 140 3.61 -16.14 2.89
N LYS A 141 2.63 -15.72 2.09
CA LYS A 141 1.66 -16.57 1.39
C LYS A 141 1.55 -16.02 -0.03
N ILE A 142 1.62 -16.90 -1.03
CA ILE A 142 1.59 -16.61 -2.48
C ILE A 142 0.31 -15.82 -2.83
N ILE A 143 0.34 -14.51 -2.63
CA ILE A 143 -0.85 -13.65 -2.63
C ILE A 143 -0.46 -12.28 -3.18
N CYS A 144 -1.17 -11.84 -4.23
CA CYS A 144 -1.21 -10.43 -4.58
C CYS A 144 -2.09 -9.72 -3.54
N ALA A 145 -1.49 -8.87 -2.72
CA ALA A 145 -2.18 -8.23 -1.61
C ALA A 145 -2.18 -6.71 -1.75
N THR A 146 -3.35 -6.11 -1.63
CA THR A 146 -3.54 -4.67 -1.48
C THR A 146 -3.74 -4.34 -0.01
N ARG A 147 -3.29 -3.14 0.40
CA ARG A 147 -3.53 -2.67 1.77
C ARG A 147 -5.03 -2.56 2.01
N LYS A 148 -5.50 -3.14 3.11
CA LYS A 148 -6.91 -3.09 3.49
C LYS A 148 -7.25 -1.73 4.06
N THR A 149 -7.93 -0.91 3.29
CA THR A 149 -8.74 0.19 3.80
C THR A 149 -10.06 -0.41 4.27
N ARG A 150 -10.16 -0.71 5.57
CA ARG A 150 -11.39 -1.28 6.14
C ARG A 150 -12.57 -0.33 5.90
N ARG A 151 -13.69 -0.88 5.42
CA ARG A 151 -15.00 -0.23 5.34
C ARG A 151 -15.57 -0.05 6.76
N TRP A 152 -15.01 0.86 7.54
CA TRP A 152 -15.52 1.20 8.87
C TRP A 152 -16.66 2.19 8.73
N ILE A 153 -17.83 1.70 8.36
CA ILE A 153 -19.08 2.45 8.57
C ILE A 153 -20.04 1.45 9.17
N CYS A 154 -20.01 1.38 10.50
CA CYS A 154 -21.02 0.70 11.30
C CYS A 154 -22.36 1.39 11.06
N ILE A 155 -23.10 0.93 10.05
CA ILE A 155 -24.56 1.02 10.09
C ILE A 155 -24.99 -0.16 10.94
N LYS A 156 -25.10 0.05 12.26
CA LYS A 156 -26.05 -0.74 13.04
C LYS A 156 -27.43 -0.36 12.49
N LYS A 157 -28.09 -1.33 11.85
CA LYS A 157 -29.54 -1.29 11.67
C LYS A 157 -30.22 -1.23 13.04
#